data_AF-A0A9E3A803-F1
#
_entry.id   AF-A0A9E3A803-F1
#
_cell.length_a   1.000
_cell.length_b   1.000
_cell.length_c   1.000
_cell.angle_alpha   90.00
_cell.angle_beta   90.00
_cell.angle_gamma   90.00
#
_symmetry.space_group_name_H-M   'P 1'
#
loop_
_entity.id
_entity.type
_entity.pdbx_description
1 polymer ?
#
loop_
_entity_poly.entity_id
_entity_poly.type
_entity_poly.pdbx_seq_one_letter_code
_entity_poly.pdbx_strand_id
1 'polypeptide(L)' 'MCKLICPLFVLALATTLLSAQQYDLVLEGGRVMDPETGLDAVRNVGIREGRILRISSEALSGRRVIHASGLV' A
#
# COMPACT_ATOMS: atom_id res chain seq x y z
N MET A 1 -13.67 13.31 -39.04
CA MET A 1 -13.94 12.85 -37.65
C MET A 1 -13.09 11.66 -37.19
N CYS A 2 -12.53 10.82 -38.07
CA CYS A 2 -11.78 9.61 -37.68
C CYS A 2 -10.35 9.81 -37.10
N LYS A 3 -9.81 11.04 -37.05
CA LYS A 3 -8.43 11.29 -36.58
C LYS A 3 -8.33 11.66 -35.09
N LEU A 4 -9.45 11.99 -34.44
CA LEU A 4 -9.50 12.45 -33.03
C LEU A 4 -9.96 11.37 -32.04
N ILE A 5 -10.53 10.27 -32.53
CA ILE A 5 -11.06 9.17 -31.70
C ILE A 5 -9.92 8.24 -31.25
N CYS A 6 -8.83 8.17 -32.03
CA CYS A 6 -7.67 7.31 -31.76
C CYS A 6 -6.84 7.72 -30.51
N PRO A 7 -6.47 8.99 -30.28
CA PRO A 7 -5.67 9.36 -29.09
C PRO A 7 -6.47 9.32 -27.79
N LEU A 8 -7.79 9.58 -27.84
CA LEU A 8 -8.65 9.56 -26.66
C LEU A 8 -8.87 8.14 -26.12
N PHE A 9 -8.94 7.16 -27.03
CA PHE A 9 -9.07 5.75 -26.68
C PHE A 9 -7.80 5.16 -26.06
N VAL A 10 -6.62 5.60 -26.49
CA VAL A 10 -5.33 5.16 -25.92
C VAL A 10 -5.13 5.70 -24.49
N LEU A 11 -5.58 6.92 -24.20
CA LEU A 11 -5.48 7.50 -22.86
C LEU A 11 -6.40 6.79 -21.84
N ALA A 12 -7.57 6.32 -22.27
CA ALA A 12 -8.51 5.58 -21.42
C ALA A 12 -8.01 4.18 -21.02
N LEU A 13 -7.12 3.57 -21.82
CA LEU A 13 -6.54 2.26 -21.51
C LEU A 13 -5.40 2.35 -20.49
N ALA A 14 -4.76 3.51 -20.35
CA ALA A 14 -3.64 3.70 -19.44
C ALA A 14 -4.06 3.73 -17.95
N THR A 15 -5.31 4.04 -17.64
CA THR A 15 -5.78 4.19 -16.25
C THR A 15 -5.95 2.85 -15.52
N THR A 16 -6.06 1.72 -16.23
CA THR A 16 -6.27 0.41 -15.60
C THR A 16 -4.98 -0.24 -15.08
N LEU A 17 -3.80 0.30 -15.42
CA LEU A 17 -2.52 -0.24 -14.98
C LEU A 17 -2.08 0.26 -13.60
N LEU A 18 -2.80 1.24 -13.03
CA LEU A 18 -2.47 1.83 -11.73
C LEU A 18 -3.24 1.14 -10.58
N SER A 19 -3.11 -0.17 -10.45
CA SER A 19 -3.69 -0.89 -9.32
C SER A 19 -2.70 -0.87 -8.14
N ALA A 20 -2.97 -0.01 -7.15
CA ALA A 20 -2.24 -0.03 -5.88
C ALA A 20 -2.54 -1.34 -5.13
N GLN A 21 -1.50 -2.01 -4.63
CA GLN A 21 -1.68 -3.27 -3.91
C GLN A 21 -2.50 -3.04 -2.63
N GLN A 22 -3.68 -3.65 -2.58
CA GLN A 22 -4.59 -3.50 -1.44
C GLN A 22 -4.43 -4.65 -0.44
N TYR A 23 -4.25 -4.29 0.83
CA TYR A 23 -4.09 -5.21 1.96
C TYR A 23 -5.43 -5.45 2.67
N ASP A 24 -5.53 -6.52 3.47
CA ASP A 24 -6.73 -6.80 4.27
C ASP A 24 -6.77 -5.87 5.50
N LEU A 25 -5.61 -5.66 6.11
CA LEU A 25 -5.39 -4.80 7.26
C LEU A 25 -4.07 -4.04 7.08
N VAL A 26 -4.08 -2.76 7.42
CA VAL A 26 -2.89 -1.92 7.53
C VAL A 26 -2.78 -1.42 8.96
N LEU A 27 -1.66 -1.72 9.62
CA LEU A 27 -1.26 -1.03 10.84
C LEU A 27 -0.48 0.22 10.43
N GLU A 28 -0.97 1.41 10.76
CA GLU A 28 -0.36 2.67 10.35
C GLU A 28 0.39 3.32 11.52
N GLY A 29 1.65 3.71 11.27
CA GLY A 29 2.44 4.53 12.17
C GLY A 29 2.85 3.86 13.49
N GLY A 30 2.87 2.52 13.54
CA GLY A 30 3.33 1.77 14.71
C GLY A 30 4.85 1.61 14.75
N ARG A 31 5.44 1.40 15.93
CA ARG A 31 6.88 1.13 16.08
C ARG A 31 7.13 -0.36 15.88
N VAL A 32 7.82 -0.72 14.79
CA VAL A 32 8.15 -2.10 14.46
C VAL A 32 9.55 -2.41 14.96
N MET A 33 9.66 -3.41 15.84
CA MET A 33 10.93 -3.99 16.29
C MET A 33 11.09 -5.39 15.68
N ASP A 34 12.08 -5.55 14.81
CA ASP A 34 12.46 -6.83 14.21
C ASP A 34 13.92 -7.15 14.57
N PRO A 35 14.17 -8.11 15.48
CA PRO A 35 15.51 -8.47 15.93
C PRO A 35 16.33 -9.22 14.88
N GLU A 36 15.69 -9.82 13.87
CA GLU A 36 16.39 -10.53 12.80
C GLU A 36 17.18 -9.54 11.94
N THR A 37 16.58 -8.40 11.63
CA THR A 37 17.20 -7.32 10.84
C THR A 37 17.78 -6.20 11.69
N GLY A 38 17.49 -6.18 13.00
CA GLY A 38 17.81 -5.06 13.89
C GLY A 38 16.97 -3.80 13.60
N LEU A 39 15.86 -3.95 12.89
CA LEU A 39 14.97 -2.82 12.59
C LEU A 39 14.27 -2.38 13.88
N ASP A 40 14.39 -1.09 14.17
CA ASP A 40 13.62 -0.46 15.23
C ASP A 40 13.17 0.94 14.80
N ALA A 41 11.97 1.02 14.19
CA ALA A 41 11.49 2.26 13.62
C ALA A 41 9.96 2.31 13.44
N VAL A 42 9.42 3.52 13.28
CA VAL A 42 8.00 3.72 12.95
C VAL A 42 7.72 3.32 11.50
N ARG A 43 6.80 2.39 11.28
CA ARG A 43 6.46 1.81 9.98
C ARG A 43 4.96 1.55 9.85
N ASN A 44 4.55 1.37 8.60
CA ASN A 44 3.26 0.86 8.22
C ASN A 44 3.41 -0.62 7.86
N VAL A 45 2.49 -1.45 8.35
CA VAL A 45 2.51 -2.90 8.15
C VAL A 45 1.29 -3.33 7.38
N GLY A 46 1.48 -3.87 6.18
CA GLY A 46 0.45 -4.43 5.32
C GLY A 46 0.27 -5.92 5.57
N ILE A 47 -0.93 -6.32 6.00
CA ILE A 47 -1.30 -7.69 6.31
C ILE A 47 -2.33 -8.20 5.29
N ARG A 48 -2.11 -9.39 4.74
CA ARG A 48 -3.05 -10.10 3.87
C ARG A 48 -3.04 -11.58 4.22
N GLU A 49 -4.22 -12.18 4.33
CA GLU A 49 -4.41 -13.59 4.70
C GLU A 49 -3.66 -13.98 5.99
N GLY A 50 -3.64 -13.06 6.97
CA GLY A 50 -2.99 -13.28 8.26
C GLY A 50 -1.45 -13.23 8.24
N ARG A 51 -0.84 -12.86 7.11
CA ARG A 51 0.62 -12.73 6.97
C ARG A 51 1.01 -11.27 6.76
N ILE A 52 2.21 -10.90 7.22
CA ILE A 52 2.82 -9.61 6.90
C ILE A 52 3.41 -9.73 5.49
N LEU A 53 2.91 -8.94 4.55
CA LEU A 53 3.42 -8.90 3.18
C LEU A 53 4.31 -7.69 2.93
N ARG A 54 4.17 -6.63 3.73
CA ARG A 54 4.97 -5.42 3.56
C ARG A 54 5.15 -4.67 4.87
N ILE A 55 6.38 -4.18 5.06
CA ILE A 55 6.74 -3.20 6.08
C ILE A 55 7.30 -2.01 5.29
N SER A 56 6.72 -0.83 5.43
CA SER A 56 7.09 0.36 4.65
C SER A 56 7.04 1.62 5.51
N SER A 57 7.88 2.61 5.20
CA SER A 57 7.71 3.98 5.73
C SER A 57 6.64 4.77 4.97
N GLU A 58 6.27 4.32 3.77
CA GLU A 58 5.24 4.93 2.93
C GLU A 58 3.84 4.46 3.34
N ALA A 59 2.84 5.28 3.01
CA ALA A 59 1.44 4.93 3.23
C ALA A 59 1.05 3.65 2.46
N LEU A 60 0.22 2.82 3.08
CA LEU A 60 -0.28 1.58 2.50
C LEU A 60 -1.82 1.62 2.46
N SER A 61 -2.39 1.06 1.39
CA SER A 61 -3.84 0.97 1.23
C SER A 61 -4.38 -0.36 1.76
N GLY A 62 -5.26 -0.30 2.76
CA GLY A 62 -5.91 -1.48 3.35
C GLY A 62 -7.43 -1.43 3.22
N ARG A 63 -8.10 -2.60 3.27
CA ARG A 63 -9.55 -2.67 3.47
C ARG A 63 -9.93 -2.18 4.88
N ARG A 64 -9.04 -2.39 5.85
CA ARG A 64 -9.10 -1.84 7.20
C ARG A 64 -7.78 -1.18 7.54
N VAL A 65 -7.83 -0.03 8.18
CA VAL A 65 -6.64 0.69 8.68
C VAL A 65 -6.82 0.91 10.17
N ILE A 66 -5.76 0.65 10.94
CA ILE A 66 -5.68 0.94 12.37
C ILE A 66 -4.47 1.84 12.62
N HIS A 67 -4.69 2.97 13.27
CA HIS A 67 -3.61 3.86 13.70
C HIS A 67 -2.96 3.29 14.97
N ALA A 68 -1.69 2.96 14.89
CA ALA A 68 -0.88 2.38 15.96
C ALA A 68 0.17 3.38 16.50
N SER A 69 -0.04 4.68 16.28
CA SER A 69 0.89 5.71 16.71
C SER A 69 1.13 5.68 18.22
N GLY A 70 2.41 5.67 18.62
CA GLY A 70 2.81 5.58 20.02
C GLY A 70 2.71 4.17 20.62
N LEU A 71 2.34 3.16 19.82
CA LEU A 71 2.30 1.76 20.21
C LEU A 71 3.44 0.95 19.57
N VAL A 72 3.66 -0.25 20.11
CA VAL A 72 4.60 -1.28 19.64
C VAL A 72 3.81 -2.53 19.31
#